data_AF-A0A645EP57-F1
#
_entry.id   AF-A0A645EP57-F1
#
_cell.length_a   1.000
_cell.length_b   1.000
_cell.length_c   1.000
_cell.angle_alpha   90.00
_cell.angle_beta   90.00
_cell.angle_gamma   90.00
#
_symmetry.space_group_name_H-M   'P 1'
#
loop_
_entity.id
_entity.type
_entity.pdbx_description
1 polymer ?
#
loop_
_entity_poly.entity_id
_entity_poly.type
_entity_poly.pdbx_seq_one_letter_code
_entity_poly.pdbx_strand_id
1 'polypeptide(L)' 'MKQFIDGLALPEEEKTRLKAMTPANYIGRAITMVDELK' A
#
# COMPACT_ATOMS: atom_id res chain seq x y z
N MET A 1 5.77 -4.86 10.51
CA MET A 1 4.88 -3.85 9.89
C MET A 1 3.46 -3.86 10.48
N LYS A 2 2.75 -5.00 10.53
CA LYS A 2 1.34 -5.02 10.99
C LYS A 2 1.13 -4.49 12.42
N GLN A 3 1.95 -4.92 13.39
CA GLN A 3 1.92 -4.42 14.78
C GLN A 3 2.20 -2.91 14.91
N PHE A 4 3.00 -2.34 14.01
CA PHE A 4 3.27 -0.89 13.99
C PHE A 4 2.05 -0.11 13.48
N ILE A 5 1.39 -0.62 12.43
CA ILE A 5 0.20 -0.01 11.84
C ILE A 5 -0.98 0.00 12.82
N ASP A 6 -1.13 -1.05 13.63
CA ASP A 6 -2.20 -1.13 14.63
C ASP A 6 -2.08 -0.07 15.75
N GLY A 7 -0.86 0.41 16.01
CA GLY A 7 -0.58 1.47 17.00
C GLY A 7 -0.82 2.90 16.51
N LEU A 8 -1.21 3.09 15.24
CA LEU A 8 -1.45 4.42 14.67
C LEU A 8 -2.87 4.91 14.99
N ALA A 9 -3.02 6.20 15.32
CA ALA A 9 -4.32 6.86 15.48
C ALA A 9 -4.97 7.17 14.11
N LEU A 10 -5.15 6.14 13.28
CA LEU A 10 -5.75 6.22 11.96
C LEU A 10 -7.13 5.55 11.94
N PRO A 11 -8.02 5.94 11.00
CA PRO A 11 -9.25 5.20 10.74
C PRO A 11 -8.98 3.73 10.40
N GLU A 12 -9.88 2.83 10.78
CA GLU A 12 -9.71 1.38 10.57
C GLU A 12 -9.61 1.00 9.08
N GLU A 13 -10.26 1.76 8.21
CA GLU A 13 -10.17 1.59 6.76
C GLU A 13 -8.73 1.81 6.26
N GLU A 14 -8.07 2.88 6.70
CA GLU A 14 -6.68 3.18 6.35
C GLU A 14 -5.70 2.16 6.94
N LYS A 15 -5.94 1.70 8.17
CA LYS A 15 -5.15 0.61 8.76
C LYS A 15 -5.28 -0.67 7.94
N THR A 16 -6.48 -0.98 7.47
CA THR A 16 -6.74 -2.16 6.64
C THR A 16 -6.02 -2.06 5.31
N ARG A 17 -6.08 -0.90 4.65
CA ARG A 17 -5.34 -0.62 3.42
C ARG A 17 -3.83 -0.81 3.62
N LEU A 18 -3.25 -0.22 4.66
CA LEU A 18 -1.83 -0.36 4.97
C LEU A 18 -1.43 -1.80 5.31
N LYS A 19 -2.29 -2.57 5.99
CA LYS A 19 -2.04 -3.99 6.34
C LYS A 19 -2.11 -4.94 5.13
N ALA A 20 -2.81 -4.56 4.07
CA ALA A 20 -2.91 -5.32 2.82
C ALA A 20 -1.69 -5.11 1.89
N MET A 21 -0.88 -4.08 2.14
CA MET A 21 0.31 -3.79 1.36
C MET A 21 1.43 -4.80 1.69
N THR A 22 2.11 -5.27 0.65
CA THR A 22 3.25 -6.20 0.71
C THR A 22 4.40 -5.62 -0.10
N PRO A 23 5.66 -6.03 0.13
CA PRO A 23 6.78 -5.57 -0.68
C PRO A 23 6.59 -5.80 -2.18
N ALA A 24 5.91 -6.88 -2.57
CA ALA A 24 5.68 -7.23 -3.96
C ALA A 24 4.61 -6.36 -4.64
N ASN A 25 3.58 -5.91 -3.92
CA ASN A 25 2.50 -5.11 -4.49
C ASN A 25 2.68 -3.59 -4.27
N TYR A 26 3.65 -3.18 -3.47
CA TYR A 26 3.95 -1.77 -3.22
C TYR A 26 4.89 -1.18 -4.27
N ILE A 27 4.46 -1.25 -5.53
CA ILE A 27 5.22 -0.78 -6.71
C ILE A 27 4.72 0.57 -7.26
N GLY A 28 3.79 1.21 -6.55
CA GLY A 28 3.21 2.49 -6.96
C GLY A 28 2.57 2.42 -8.34
N ARG A 29 2.95 3.35 -9.22
CA ARG A 29 2.40 3.47 -10.59
C ARG A 29 3.25 2.77 -11.66
N ALA A 30 4.16 1.87 -11.26
CA ALA A 30 5.13 1.25 -12.16
C ALA A 30 4.49 0.60 -13.41
N ILE A 31 3.42 -0.17 -13.24
CA ILE A 31 2.72 -0.84 -14.36
C ILE A 31 2.14 0.20 -15.33
N THR A 32 1.42 1.19 -14.81
CA THR A 32 0.79 2.22 -15.65
C THR A 32 1.81 3.05 -16.41
N MET A 33 2.99 3.31 -15.82
CA MET A 33 4.08 4.00 -16.52
C MET A 33 4.62 3.20 -17.70
N VAL A 34 4.64 1.87 -17.62
CA VAL A 34 4.99 0.99 -18.75
C VAL A 34 3.88 0.99 -19.80
N ASP A 35 2.61 0.94 -19.37
CA ASP A 35 1.46 0.96 -20.29
C ASP A 35 1.34 2.27 -21.08
N GLU A 36 1.77 3.38 -20.49
CA GLU A 36 1.72 4.73 -21.08
C GLU A 36 2.91 5.05 -22.01
N LEU A 37 3.91 4.18 -22.11
CA LEU A 37 5.11 4.38 -22.95
C LEU A 37 4.85 4.18 -24.46
N LYS A 38 3.61 3.93 -24.88
CA LYS A 38 3.22 3.62 -26.27
C LYS A 38 3.57 4.72 -27.28
#